data_AF-A0A4P6L2R9-F1
#
_entry.id   AF-A0A4P6L2R9-F1
#
_cell.length_a   1.000
_cell.length_b   1.000
_cell.length_c   1.000
_cell.angle_alpha   90.00
_cell.angle_beta   90.00
_cell.angle_gamma   90.00
#
_symmetry.space_group_name_H-M   'P 1'
#
loop_
_entity.id
_entity.type
_entity.pdbx_description
1 polymer ?
#
loop_
_entity_poly.entity_id
_entity_poly.type
_entity_poly.pdbx_seq_one_letter_code
_entity_poly.pdbx_strand_id
1 'polypeptide(L)'
;MESSRLEELEQGLRNVLQLIERDESGAQGDITPDHPAAQAAEACELMLPEKLTLASLADAIRHKIETVHVLLDRARAHEKLPPDAQLAADEGYMLEAEDLKENRPGA
;
A
#
# COMPACT_ATOMS: atom_id res chain seq x y z
N MET A 1 16.92 2.95 -3.84
CA MET A 1 16.14 2.29 -4.88
C MET A 1 14.71 2.20 -4.38
N GLU A 2 13.72 2.44 -5.24
CA GLU A 2 12.31 2.48 -4.84
C GLU A 2 11.82 1.12 -4.30
N SER A 3 12.31 0.03 -4.90
CA SER A 3 12.13 -1.36 -4.47
C SER A 3 12.55 -1.58 -3.01
N SER A 4 13.75 -1.12 -2.61
CA SER A 4 14.24 -1.29 -1.24
C SER A 4 13.34 -0.62 -0.18
N ARG A 5 12.85 0.59 -0.47
CA ARG A 5 11.94 1.31 0.46
C ARG A 5 10.62 0.56 0.62
N LEU A 6 10.10 0.00 -0.46
CA LEU A 6 8.87 -0.79 -0.45
C LEU A 6 9.04 -2.13 0.29
N GLU A 7 10.22 -2.76 0.20
CA GLU A 7 10.56 -3.97 0.96
C GLU A 7 10.65 -3.69 2.47
N GLU A 8 11.28 -2.58 2.86
CA GLU A 8 11.31 -2.13 4.26
C GLU A 8 9.90 -1.86 4.81
N LEU A 9 9.04 -1.24 4.00
CA LEU A 9 7.65 -1.00 4.35
C LEU A 9 6.85 -2.30 4.50
N GLU A 10 7.00 -3.25 3.57
CA GLU A 10 6.36 -4.57 3.67
C GLU A 10 6.77 -5.28 4.97
N GLN A 11 8.06 -5.25 5.30
CA GLN A 11 8.58 -5.89 6.51
C GLN A 11 8.04 -5.22 7.78
N GLY A 12 7.94 -3.88 7.78
CA GLY A 12 7.27 -3.13 8.83
C GLY A 12 5.83 -3.57 9.04
N LEU A 13 5.04 -3.60 7.97
CA LEU A 13 3.63 -4.01 8.00
C LEU A 13 3.43 -5.45 8.51
N ARG A 14 4.28 -6.39 8.09
CA ARG A 14 4.26 -7.77 8.59
C ARG A 14 4.57 -7.85 10.08
N ASN A 15 5.50 -7.04 10.58
CA ASN A 15 5.79 -6.99 12.01
C ASN A 15 4.57 -6.50 12.80
N VAL A 16 3.84 -5.50 12.29
CA VAL A 16 2.59 -5.05 12.92
C VAL A 16 1.54 -6.16 12.95
N LEU A 17 1.39 -6.90 11.85
CA LEU A 17 0.46 -8.03 11.78
C LEU A 17 0.80 -9.10 12.84
N GLN A 18 2.09 -9.43 12.99
CA GLN A 18 2.54 -10.38 14.02
C GLN A 18 2.28 -9.89 15.44
N LEU A 19 2.39 -8.59 15.69
CA LEU A 19 2.03 -8.01 17.00
C LEU A 19 0.55 -8.17 17.29
N ILE A 20 -0.31 -7.98 16.29
CA ILE A 20 -1.76 -8.17 16.42
C ILE A 20 -2.10 -9.64 16.63
N GLU A 21 -1.49 -10.57 15.89
CA GLU A 21 -1.73 -12.01 16.02
C GLU A 21 -1.25 -12.58 17.35
N ARG A 22 -0.18 -12.02 17.92
CA ARG A 22 0.34 -12.37 19.24
C ARG A 22 -0.46 -11.76 20.39
N ASP A 23 -1.26 -10.75 20.11
CA ASP A 23 -2.13 -10.14 21.11
C ASP A 23 -3.32 -11.08 21.37
N GLU A 24 -3.11 -12.06 22.25
CA GLU A 24 -4.12 -13.04 22.68
C GLU A 24 -5.29 -12.40 23.44
N SER A 25 -5.20 -11.11 23.77
CA SER A 25 -6.27 -10.34 24.43
C SER A 25 -7.56 -10.35 23.60
N GLY A 26 -7.47 -10.61 22.29
CA GLY A 26 -8.62 -10.75 21.42
C GLY A 26 -9.55 -9.53 21.52
N ALA A 27 -8.96 -8.35 21.73
CA ALA A 27 -9.69 -7.16 22.12
C ALA A 27 -10.79 -6.85 21.09
N GLN A 28 -12.03 -7.21 21.43
CA GLN A 28 -13.23 -6.92 20.63
C GLN A 28 -13.68 -5.46 20.79
N GLY A 29 -12.74 -4.57 21.10
CA GLY A 29 -12.99 -3.18 21.41
C GLY A 29 -11.97 -2.26 20.76
N ASP A 30 -12.21 -0.97 20.92
CA ASP A 30 -11.34 0.06 20.37
C ASP A 30 -9.96 -0.03 21.04
N ILE A 31 -8.91 -0.02 20.22
CA ILE A 31 -7.53 0.07 20.67
C ILE A 31 -7.14 1.54 20.75
N THR A 32 -6.39 1.87 21.80
CA THR A 32 -5.85 3.21 21.98
C THR A 32 -4.64 3.42 21.06
N PRO A 33 -4.31 4.67 20.69
CA PRO A 33 -3.10 4.98 19.93
C PRO A 33 -1.80 4.61 20.66
N ASP A 34 -1.86 4.40 21.99
CA ASP A 34 -0.73 3.93 22.79
C ASP A 34 -0.46 2.41 22.63
N HIS A 35 -1.38 1.68 21.98
CA HIS A 35 -1.22 0.25 21.75
C HIS A 35 0.00 -0.02 20.85
N PRO A 36 0.86 -1.03 21.16
CA PRO A 36 2.08 -1.30 20.40
C PRO A 36 1.83 -1.50 18.90
N ALA A 37 0.72 -2.17 18.54
CA ALA A 37 0.32 -2.35 17.15
C ALA A 37 -0.10 -1.03 16.47
N ALA A 38 -0.75 -0.11 17.19
CA ALA A 38 -1.16 1.19 16.63
C ALA A 38 0.06 2.09 16.37
N GLN A 39 1.02 2.15 17.30
CA GLN A 39 2.27 2.89 17.12
C GLN A 39 3.10 2.34 15.95
N ALA A 40 3.20 1.01 15.83
CA ALA A 40 3.93 0.39 14.74
C ALA A 40 3.24 0.62 13.38
N ALA A 41 1.90 0.70 13.34
CA ALA A 41 1.15 1.04 12.14
C ALA A 41 1.35 2.50 11.70
N GLU A 42 1.45 3.43 12.65
CA GLU A 42 1.73 4.84 12.37
C GLU A 42 3.10 5.01 11.69
N ALA A 43 4.11 4.27 12.15
CA ALA A 43 5.43 4.23 11.52
C ALA A 43 5.41 3.71 10.07
N CYS A 44 4.38 2.96 9.69
CA CYS A 44 4.17 2.46 8.32
C CYS A 44 3.34 3.43 7.45
N GLU A 45 3.10 4.67 7.90
CA GLU A 45 2.31 5.68 7.21
C GLU A 45 0.90 5.16 6.83
N LEU A 46 0.32 4.32 7.69
CA LEU A 46 -1.02 3.75 7.48
C LEU A 46 -2.07 4.80 7.84
N MET A 47 -3.03 5.05 6.95
CA MET A 47 -4.22 5.83 7.32
C MET A 47 -5.10 4.97 8.23
N LEU A 48 -5.17 5.36 9.50
CA LEU A 48 -5.93 4.63 10.51
C LEU A 48 -7.42 4.98 10.42
N PRO A 49 -8.33 3.98 10.52
CA PRO A 49 -9.76 4.23 10.58
C PRO A 49 -10.16 4.97 11.87
N GLU A 50 -11.25 5.76 11.82
CA GLU A 50 -11.76 6.48 13.01
C GLU A 50 -12.09 5.54 14.17
N LYS A 51 -12.62 4.35 13.86
CA LYS A 51 -12.81 3.28 14.84
C LYS A 51 -11.68 2.26 14.70
N LEU A 52 -10.65 2.48 15.51
CA LEU A 52 -9.47 1.63 15.50
C LEU A 52 -9.70 0.44 16.43
N THR A 53 -9.91 -0.74 15.87
CA THR A 53 -9.92 -2.04 16.55
C THR A 53 -8.79 -2.93 16.01
N LEU A 54 -8.35 -3.95 16.75
CA LEU A 54 -7.36 -4.91 16.25
C LEU A 54 -7.78 -5.55 14.92
N ALA A 55 -9.07 -5.85 14.76
CA ALA A 55 -9.61 -6.41 13.53
C ALA A 55 -9.50 -5.43 12.36
N SER A 56 -9.95 -4.17 12.55
CA SER A 56 -9.87 -3.14 11.51
C SER A 56 -8.42 -2.79 11.15
N LEU A 57 -7.51 -2.83 12.13
CA LEU A 57 -6.10 -2.58 11.91
C LEU A 57 -5.46 -3.72 11.12
N ALA A 58 -5.73 -4.97 11.49
CA ALA A 58 -5.26 -6.14 10.74
C ALA A 58 -5.74 -6.13 9.30
N ASP A 59 -7.00 -5.74 9.07
CA ASP A 59 -7.58 -5.62 7.74
C ASP A 59 -6.89 -4.51 6.91
N ALA A 60 -6.70 -3.32 7.51
CA ALA A 60 -6.01 -2.21 6.85
C ALA A 60 -4.55 -2.54 6.51
N ILE A 61 -3.85 -3.26 7.40
CA ILE A 61 -2.48 -3.74 7.17
C ILE A 61 -2.43 -4.73 6.01
N ARG A 62 -3.35 -5.70 5.95
CA ARG A 62 -3.42 -6.68 4.85
C ARG A 62 -3.61 -5.99 3.51
N HIS A 63 -4.58 -5.08 3.41
CA HIS A 63 -4.81 -4.30 2.18
C HIS A 63 -3.57 -3.47 1.78
N LYS A 64 -2.86 -2.89 2.75
CA LYS A 64 -1.63 -2.14 2.48
C LYS A 64 -0.51 -3.05 1.97
N ILE A 65 -0.35 -4.25 2.53
CA ILE A 65 0.63 -5.24 2.06
C ILE A 65 0.34 -5.62 0.61
N GLU A 66 -0.92 -5.90 0.25
CA GLU A 66 -1.30 -6.20 -1.13
C GLU A 66 -0.96 -5.05 -2.08
N THR A 67 -1.22 -3.81 -1.66
CA THR A 67 -0.85 -2.61 -2.43
C THR A 67 0.67 -2.50 -2.61
N VAL A 68 1.45 -2.73 -1.55
CA VAL A 68 2.91 -2.70 -1.60
C VAL A 68 3.45 -3.80 -2.52
N HIS A 69 2.86 -4.98 -2.55
CA HIS A 69 3.26 -6.05 -3.48
C HIS A 69 3.04 -5.66 -4.93
N VAL A 70 1.92 -5.02 -5.27
CA VAL A 70 1.68 -4.50 -6.62
C VAL A 70 2.73 -3.46 -7.00
N LEU A 71 3.08 -2.55 -6.08
CA LEU A 71 4.10 -1.53 -6.31
C LEU A 71 5.51 -2.14 -6.44
N LEU A 72 5.83 -3.17 -5.67
CA LEU A 72 7.10 -3.89 -5.75
C LEU A 72 7.25 -4.63 -7.07
N ASP A 73 6.21 -5.32 -7.52
CA ASP A 73 6.22 -6.00 -8.81
C ASP A 73 6.44 -4.99 -9.95
N ARG A 74 5.73 -3.86 -9.90
CA ARG A 74 5.92 -2.75 -10.84
C ARG A 74 7.33 -2.17 -10.77
N ALA A 75 7.85 -1.83 -9.59
CA ALA A 75 9.19 -1.28 -9.44
C ALA A 75 10.26 -2.23 -10.03
N ARG A 76 10.15 -3.53 -9.73
CA ARG A 76 11.05 -4.55 -10.27
C ARG A 76 10.91 -4.74 -11.78
N ALA A 77 9.70 -4.63 -12.33
CA ALA A 77 9.47 -4.66 -13.77
C ALA A 77 10.10 -3.43 -14.45
N HIS A 78 9.93 -2.25 -13.87
CA HIS A 78 10.55 -1.02 -14.35
C HIS A 78 12.08 -1.10 -14.29
N GLU A 79 12.67 -1.60 -13.21
CA GLU A 79 14.13 -1.79 -13.08
C GLU A 79 14.72 -2.75 -14.13
N LYS A 80 13.91 -3.64 -14.71
CA LYS A 80 14.31 -4.58 -15.77
C LYS A 80 14.12 -4.03 -17.18
N LEU A 81 13.43 -2.90 -17.34
CA LEU A 81 13.26 -2.29 -18.65
C LEU A 81 14.58 -1.63 -19.10
N PRO A 82 15.03 -1.85 -20.35
CA PRO A 82 16.09 -1.05 -20.91
C PRO A 82 15.66 0.42 -20.94
N PRO A 83 16.59 1.38 -20.78
CA PRO A 83 16.27 2.80 -20.63
C PRO A 83 15.43 3.37 -21.78
N ASP A 84 15.61 2.87 -23.01
CA ASP A 84 14.78 3.24 -24.18
C ASP A 84 13.31 2.80 -24.07
N ALA A 85 12.99 1.74 -23.32
CA ALA A 85 11.61 1.25 -23.12
C ALA A 85 10.92 1.91 -21.91
N GLN A 86 11.68 2.49 -20.99
CA GLN A 86 11.16 3.22 -19.83
C GLN A 86 10.45 4.52 -20.26
N LEU A 87 11.03 5.23 -21.25
CA LEU A 87 10.44 6.46 -21.80
C LEU A 87 9.08 6.19 -22.48
N ALA A 88 8.97 5.11 -23.26
CA ALA A 88 7.73 4.74 -23.94
C ALA A 88 6.60 4.28 -22.99
N ALA A 89 6.94 3.69 -21.84
CA ALA A 89 5.95 3.29 -20.83
C ALA A 89 5.35 4.48 -20.06
N ASP A 90 6.14 5.54 -19.85
CA ASP A 90 5.65 6.79 -19.26
C ASP A 90 4.87 7.66 -20.27
N GLU A 91 5.25 7.67 -21.55
CA GLU A 91 4.57 8.45 -22.60
C GLU A 91 3.27 7.82 -23.12
N GLY A 92 3.14 6.50 -23.13
CA GLY A 92 1.92 5.80 -23.58
C GLY A 92 0.66 6.16 -22.77
N TYR A 93 0.83 6.60 -21.52
CA TYR A 93 -0.26 6.98 -20.63
C TYR A 93 -0.84 8.39 -20.90
N MET A 94 -0.08 9.28 -21.56
CA MET A 94 -0.61 10.60 -21.94
C MET A 94 -1.53 10.53 -23.16
N LEU A 95 -1.32 9.58 -24.07
CA LEU A 95 -2.14 9.42 -25.28
C LEU A 95 -3.53 8.82 -25.00
N GLU A 96 -3.67 7.90 -24.03
CA GLU A 96 -4.99 7.33 -23.67
C GLU A 96 -5.89 8.30 -22.89
N ALA A 97 -5.32 9.29 -22.20
CA ALA A 97 -6.10 10.28 -21.45
C ALA A 97 -6.76 11.35 -22.35
N GLU A 98 -6.23 11.57 -23.56
CA GLU A 98 -6.79 12.51 -24.53
C GLU A 98 -7.87 11.88 -25.41
N ASP A 99 -7.72 10.60 -25.78
CA ASP A 99 -8.70 9.89 -26.64
C ASP A 99 -10.06 9.65 -25.93
N LEU A 100 -10.06 9.46 -24.60
CA LEU A 100 -11.30 9.28 -23.84
C LEU A 100 -12.14 10.56 -23.68
N LYS A 101 -11.55 11.75 -23.90
CA LYS A 101 -12.29 13.02 -23.88
C LYS A 101 -12.92 13.35 -25.23
N GLU A 102 -12.40 12.80 -26.31
CA GLU A 102 -12.83 13.14 -27.68
C GLU A 102 -14.00 12.26 -28.16
N ASN A 103 -14.25 11.11 -27.51
CA ASN A 103 -15.34 10.20 -27.90
C ASN A 103 -16.61 10.31 -27.04
N ARG A 104 -16.97 11.53 -26.58
CA ARG A 104 -18.37 11.80 -26.16
C ARG A 104 -19.18 12.19 -27.41
N PRO A 105 -20.01 11.29 -27.99
CA PRO A 105 -20.99 11.73 -28.97
C PRO A 105 -21.96 12.70 -28.27
N GLY A 106 -22.14 13.86 -28.90
CA GLY A 106 -22.84 15.00 -28.34
C GLY A 106 -24.33 14.80 -28.09
N ALA A 107 -24.83 15.73 -27.25
CA ALA A 107 -26.16 16.35 -27.21
C ALA A 107 -27.41 15.46 -27.30
#